data_AF-A0A2V8U4J3-F1
#
_entry.id   AF-A0A2V8U4J3-F1
#
_cell.length_a   1.000
_cell.length_b   1.000
_cell.length_c   1.000
_cell.angle_alpha   90.00
_cell.angle_beta   90.00
_cell.angle_gamma   90.00
#
_symmetry.space_group_name_H-M   'P 1'
#
loop_
_entity.id
_entity.type
_entity.pdbx_description
1 polymer ?
#
loop_
_entity_poly.entity_id
_entity_poly.type
_entity_poly.pdbx_seq_one_letter_code
_entity_poly.pdbx_strand_id
1 'polypeptide(L)'
;MLRCLHITNLAIVRELTLELGRGLNLLTGETGAGKSILVDALALVLGGRSGPEMIRAGEERVAVEAEFDLSANRTARAFLEERGYAMEGGSIVARREILAQGRGRAFAGGSLAPLSDLKALAATLVDVHGQHQQQTLLQPANHRDLLDRHAGLEDGLETMAGAARRLEMATTRLDSMREGAQRLAQRVDALRYQIEEIDRAAVRPGERQALRAERDVLRNAESILRHAREAYEALYEGEAASLTRLAEAIRALRDLARFDPILHEHLARAETARADLQESAFFLRDYPARLNFEPHRLEQIDDRIQALDALLRKHAPGGCEEDLLRRRDQAADELSQLVGGGETVEDLQKRVEELGGKALRVAAHLSRARRAAARALEATVETELAGLAMAKSRFAVDVRQRPSPGSGLWVEGEEVAVDGTGYDVVEFLLAANPGEPLAPLASVASGGRGRRGHRGCGGGGRRPQAAGPGAPASGDLCHPLAADRIARGPACPGQQARCGRAHGGDR
;
A
#
# COMPACT_ATOMS: atom_id res chain seq x y z
N MET A 1 -28.70 -32.37 13.68
CA MET A 1 -28.56 -33.64 14.45
C MET A 1 -28.09 -34.72 13.49
N LEU A 2 -27.10 -35.54 13.86
CA LEU A 2 -26.73 -36.74 13.11
C LEU A 2 -27.83 -37.80 13.23
N ARG A 3 -28.40 -38.26 12.11
CA ARG A 3 -29.44 -39.30 12.05
C ARG A 3 -28.87 -40.68 11.75
N CYS A 4 -28.01 -40.76 10.74
CA CYS A 4 -27.42 -42.00 10.28
C CYS A 4 -25.92 -41.80 10.03
N LEU A 5 -25.11 -42.79 10.38
CA LEU A 5 -23.69 -42.88 10.08
C LEU A 5 -23.43 -44.25 9.43
N HIS A 6 -23.04 -44.25 8.15
CA HIS A 6 -22.66 -45.45 7.41
C HIS A 6 -21.15 -45.46 7.18
N ILE A 7 -20.52 -46.61 7.41
CA ILE A 7 -19.06 -46.80 7.41
C ILE A 7 -18.74 -48.04 6.58
N THR A 8 -17.83 -47.90 5.61
CA THR A 8 -17.31 -49.00 4.80
C THR A 8 -15.78 -49.04 4.91
N ASN A 9 -15.22 -50.21 5.26
CA ASN A 9 -13.78 -50.50 5.26
C ASN A 9 -12.88 -49.60 6.15
N LEU A 10 -13.39 -49.16 7.30
CA LEU A 10 -12.65 -48.33 8.27
C LEU A 10 -12.03 -49.19 9.37
N ALA A 11 -10.69 -49.22 9.45
CA ALA A 11 -9.93 -49.99 10.43
C ALA A 11 -10.39 -51.47 10.53
N ILE A 12 -11.02 -51.88 11.66
CA ILE A 12 -11.53 -53.24 11.85
C ILE A 12 -12.98 -53.45 11.36
N VAL A 13 -13.67 -52.40 10.90
CA VAL A 13 -15.03 -52.46 10.37
C VAL A 13 -15.01 -52.70 8.86
N ARG A 14 -15.74 -53.72 8.40
CA ARG A 14 -16.01 -53.93 6.97
C ARG A 14 -17.19 -53.07 6.51
N GLU A 15 -18.30 -53.16 7.24
CA GLU A 15 -19.50 -52.40 6.99
C GLU A 15 -20.24 -52.18 8.31
N LEU A 16 -20.76 -50.98 8.54
CA LEU A 16 -21.57 -50.63 9.72
C LEU A 16 -22.51 -49.48 9.37
N THR A 17 -23.80 -49.65 9.68
CA THR A 17 -24.79 -48.57 9.67
C THR A 17 -25.25 -48.34 11.09
N LEU A 18 -25.19 -47.10 11.55
CA LEU A 18 -25.64 -46.68 12.88
C LEU A 18 -26.70 -45.58 12.76
N GLU A 19 -27.93 -45.91 13.16
CA GLU A 19 -29.03 -44.95 13.31
C GLU A 19 -29.04 -44.38 14.74
N LEU A 20 -29.23 -43.07 14.87
CA LEU A 20 -29.16 -42.33 16.14
C LEU A 20 -30.48 -41.62 16.45
N GLY A 21 -30.93 -41.76 17.70
CA GLY A 21 -32.14 -41.13 18.21
C GLY A 21 -31.92 -39.68 18.65
N ARG A 22 -33.01 -38.93 18.81
CA ARG A 22 -32.97 -37.58 19.42
C ARG A 22 -32.59 -37.67 20.90
N GLY A 23 -31.70 -36.79 21.36
CA GLY A 23 -31.28 -36.71 22.75
C GLY A 23 -30.03 -37.55 23.07
N LEU A 24 -30.02 -38.20 24.24
CA LEU A 24 -28.86 -38.94 24.75
C LEU A 24 -28.77 -40.33 24.13
N ASN A 25 -27.71 -40.58 23.36
CA ASN A 25 -27.37 -41.90 22.81
C ASN A 25 -26.19 -42.46 23.61
N LEU A 26 -26.36 -43.61 24.26
CA LEU A 26 -25.33 -44.28 25.07
C LEU A 26 -24.75 -45.48 24.31
N LEU A 27 -23.45 -45.44 24.02
CA LEU A 27 -22.72 -46.50 23.32
C LEU A 27 -21.87 -47.29 24.33
N THR A 28 -22.16 -48.58 24.48
CA THR A 28 -21.52 -49.50 25.43
C THR A 28 -20.93 -50.73 24.75
N GLY A 29 -19.89 -51.34 25.30
CA GLY A 29 -19.29 -52.59 24.79
C GLY A 29 -18.07 -53.04 25.59
N GLU A 30 -17.56 -54.25 25.32
CA GLU A 30 -16.45 -54.85 26.08
C GLU A 30 -15.09 -54.19 25.84
N THR A 31 -14.86 -53.59 24.66
CA THR A 31 -13.58 -52.95 24.33
C THR A 31 -13.78 -51.51 23.84
N GLY A 32 -12.85 -50.62 24.20
CA GLY A 32 -12.89 -49.22 23.81
C GLY A 32 -12.73 -48.97 22.29
N ALA A 33 -12.34 -49.98 21.52
CA ALA A 33 -12.08 -49.87 20.09
C ALA A 33 -13.32 -49.43 19.29
N GLY A 34 -14.50 -50.00 19.57
CA GLY A 34 -15.74 -49.67 18.86
C GLY A 34 -16.14 -48.20 19.01
N LYS A 35 -15.96 -47.63 20.20
CA LYS A 35 -16.23 -46.20 20.45
C LYS A 35 -15.24 -45.30 19.70
N SER A 36 -13.95 -45.63 19.71
CA SER A 36 -12.95 -44.85 18.97
C SER A 36 -13.24 -44.84 17.47
N ILE A 37 -13.58 -45.99 16.87
CA ILE A 37 -13.88 -46.09 15.43
C ILE A 37 -15.06 -45.21 15.03
N LEU A 38 -16.11 -45.11 15.87
CA LEU A 38 -17.24 -44.21 15.62
C LEU A 38 -16.84 -42.71 15.71
N VAL A 39 -16.00 -42.35 16.67
CA VAL A 39 -15.46 -40.99 16.80
C VAL A 39 -14.54 -40.64 15.62
N ASP A 40 -13.70 -41.59 15.18
CA ASP A 40 -12.79 -41.43 14.05
C ASP A 40 -13.56 -41.36 12.72
N ALA A 41 -14.62 -42.14 12.55
CA ALA A 41 -15.52 -42.05 11.40
C ALA A 41 -16.21 -40.68 11.32
N LEU A 42 -16.73 -40.20 12.46
CA LEU A 42 -17.37 -38.89 12.54
C LEU A 42 -16.37 -37.75 12.29
N ALA A 43 -15.17 -37.82 12.88
CA ALA A 43 -14.10 -36.88 12.60
C ALA A 43 -13.65 -36.91 11.13
N LEU A 44 -13.66 -38.10 10.49
CA LEU A 44 -13.32 -38.25 9.09
C LEU A 44 -14.35 -37.56 8.19
N VAL A 45 -15.64 -37.86 8.31
CA VAL A 45 -16.69 -37.24 7.45
C VAL A 45 -16.78 -35.72 7.66
N LEU A 46 -16.48 -35.23 8.86
CA LEU A 46 -16.44 -33.79 9.22
C LEU A 46 -15.15 -33.05 8.79
N GLY A 47 -14.32 -33.65 7.94
CA GLY A 47 -13.15 -32.96 7.37
C GLY A 47 -11.86 -33.03 8.21
N GLY A 48 -11.80 -33.90 9.23
CA GLY A 48 -10.61 -34.15 10.07
C GLY A 48 -9.38 -34.69 9.32
N ARG A 49 -8.30 -34.99 10.06
CA ARG A 49 -7.10 -35.62 9.48
C ARG A 49 -7.44 -37.01 8.93
N SER A 50 -6.75 -37.39 7.86
CA SER A 50 -7.01 -38.63 7.12
C SER A 50 -5.73 -39.12 6.44
N GLY A 51 -5.47 -40.42 6.53
CA GLY A 51 -4.41 -41.09 5.79
C GLY A 51 -4.75 -42.55 5.51
N PRO A 52 -3.92 -43.27 4.73
CA PRO A 52 -4.16 -44.66 4.33
C PRO A 52 -4.17 -45.63 5.51
N GLU A 53 -3.60 -45.27 6.66
CA GLU A 53 -3.63 -46.03 7.92
C GLU A 53 -5.04 -46.29 8.47
N MET A 54 -6.03 -45.50 8.02
CA MET A 54 -7.44 -45.69 8.39
C MET A 54 -8.15 -46.76 7.56
N ILE A 55 -7.56 -47.19 6.43
CA ILE A 55 -8.14 -48.18 5.52
C ILE A 55 -7.97 -49.57 6.14
N ARG A 56 -9.03 -50.37 6.11
CA ARG A 56 -8.99 -51.78 6.52
C ARG A 56 -7.91 -52.55 5.73
N ALA A 57 -7.12 -53.36 6.45
CA ALA A 57 -6.10 -54.20 5.83
C ALA A 57 -6.70 -55.14 4.75
N GLY A 58 -6.17 -55.05 3.53
CA GLY A 58 -6.65 -55.82 2.36
C GLY A 58 -7.65 -55.07 1.47
N GLU A 59 -8.09 -53.87 1.84
CA GLU A 59 -9.06 -53.07 1.07
C GLU A 59 -8.40 -51.89 0.35
N GLU A 60 -8.92 -51.50 -0.82
CA GLU A 60 -8.36 -50.40 -1.62
C GLU A 60 -8.93 -49.02 -1.27
N ARG A 61 -10.06 -48.98 -0.55
CA ARG A 61 -10.80 -47.76 -0.21
C ARG A 61 -11.51 -47.87 1.14
N VAL A 62 -11.67 -46.72 1.80
CA VAL A 62 -12.57 -46.49 2.94
C VAL A 62 -13.58 -45.41 2.57
N ALA A 63 -14.83 -45.55 3.02
CA ALA A 63 -15.89 -44.57 2.84
C ALA A 63 -16.65 -44.36 4.15
N VAL A 64 -17.03 -43.12 4.44
CA VAL A 64 -17.94 -42.77 5.54
C VAL A 64 -18.96 -41.77 5.04
N GLU A 65 -20.24 -42.06 5.27
CA GLU A 65 -21.39 -41.23 4.94
C GLU A 65 -22.16 -40.88 6.23
N ALA A 66 -22.62 -39.64 6.35
CA ALA A 66 -23.35 -39.15 7.52
C ALA A 66 -24.53 -38.25 7.10
N GLU A 67 -25.74 -38.59 7.55
CA GLU A 67 -26.95 -37.78 7.34
C GLU A 67 -27.19 -36.85 8.54
N PHE A 68 -27.29 -35.55 8.27
CA PHE A 68 -27.58 -34.53 9.29
C PHE A 68 -28.94 -33.86 9.05
N ASP A 69 -29.83 -33.95 10.04
CA ASP A 69 -31.06 -33.15 10.15
C ASP A 69 -30.72 -31.69 10.48
N LEU A 70 -31.04 -30.77 9.58
CA LEU A 70 -30.76 -29.32 9.69
C LEU A 70 -32.00 -28.47 9.97
N SER A 71 -33.16 -29.09 10.19
CA SER A 71 -34.45 -28.39 10.42
C SER A 71 -34.34 -27.26 11.44
N ALA A 72 -33.69 -27.52 12.58
CA ALA A 72 -33.47 -26.55 13.65
C ALA A 72 -32.23 -25.63 13.48
N ASN A 73 -31.31 -25.93 12.56
CA ASN A 73 -30.03 -25.20 12.44
C ASN A 73 -30.06 -24.20 11.27
N ARG A 74 -30.36 -22.93 11.56
CA ARG A 74 -30.40 -21.85 10.55
C ARG A 74 -29.03 -21.53 9.96
N THR A 75 -27.96 -21.54 10.77
CA THR A 75 -26.60 -21.19 10.34
C THR A 75 -26.06 -22.18 9.32
N ALA A 76 -26.24 -23.47 9.57
CA ALA A 76 -25.85 -24.52 8.61
C ALA A 76 -26.62 -24.42 7.29
N ARG A 77 -27.94 -24.10 7.34
CA ARG A 77 -28.76 -23.93 6.13
C ARG A 77 -28.30 -22.74 5.28
N ALA A 78 -28.08 -21.57 5.91
CA ALA A 78 -27.58 -20.40 5.21
C ALA A 78 -26.22 -20.65 4.51
N PHE A 79 -25.30 -21.35 5.19
CA PHE A 79 -24.01 -21.74 4.62
C PHE A 79 -24.16 -22.66 3.39
N LEU A 80 -25.09 -23.61 3.42
CA LEU A 80 -25.32 -24.53 2.30
C LEU A 80 -26.02 -23.84 1.11
N GLU A 81 -26.96 -22.93 1.39
CA GLU A 81 -27.63 -22.11 0.37
C GLU A 81 -26.63 -21.16 -0.32
N GLU A 82 -25.77 -20.47 0.44
CA GLU A 82 -24.73 -19.57 -0.08
C GLU A 82 -23.71 -20.33 -0.98
N ARG A 83 -23.39 -21.58 -0.64
CA ARG A 83 -22.45 -22.42 -1.38
C ARG A 83 -23.09 -23.32 -2.44
N GLY A 84 -24.42 -23.30 -2.59
CA GLY A 84 -25.14 -24.05 -3.62
C GLY A 84 -25.23 -25.56 -3.41
N TYR A 85 -25.12 -26.05 -2.16
CA TYR A 85 -25.27 -27.49 -1.87
C TYR A 85 -26.74 -27.89 -1.73
N ALA A 86 -27.14 -28.98 -2.40
CA ALA A 86 -28.50 -29.50 -2.33
C ALA A 86 -28.83 -30.07 -0.95
N MET A 87 -30.05 -29.79 -0.48
CA MET A 87 -30.64 -30.37 0.75
C MET A 87 -31.92 -31.13 0.38
N GLU A 88 -32.13 -32.30 0.99
CA GLU A 88 -33.32 -33.12 0.77
C GLU A 88 -34.14 -33.17 2.05
N GLY A 89 -35.41 -32.75 2.02
CA GLY A 89 -36.30 -32.81 3.20
C GLY A 89 -35.81 -32.04 4.45
N GLY A 90 -34.84 -31.12 4.30
CA GLY A 90 -34.20 -30.43 5.42
C GLY A 90 -33.06 -31.22 6.10
N SER A 91 -32.59 -32.33 5.50
CA SER A 91 -31.32 -32.97 5.85
C SER A 91 -30.28 -32.84 4.73
N ILE A 92 -29.03 -33.13 5.08
CA ILE A 92 -27.90 -33.22 4.14
C ILE A 92 -27.11 -34.51 4.39
N VAL A 93 -26.69 -35.17 3.33
CA VAL A 93 -25.70 -36.25 3.39
C VAL A 93 -24.31 -35.67 3.10
N ALA A 94 -23.40 -35.81 4.07
CA ALA A 94 -21.97 -35.57 3.90
C ALA A 94 -21.27 -36.92 3.71
N ARG A 95 -20.32 -37.00 2.77
CA ARG A 95 -19.53 -38.22 2.52
C ARG A 95 -18.06 -37.91 2.35
N ARG A 96 -17.21 -38.79 2.85
CA ARG A 96 -15.77 -38.78 2.57
C ARG A 96 -15.27 -40.17 2.20
N GLU A 97 -14.45 -40.21 1.16
CA GLU A 97 -13.79 -41.41 0.66
C GLU A 97 -12.27 -41.21 0.70
N ILE A 98 -11.51 -42.25 1.02
CA ILE A 98 -10.04 -42.26 0.86
C ILE A 98 -9.65 -43.51 0.09
N LEU A 99 -8.81 -43.35 -0.93
CA LEU A 99 -8.18 -44.43 -1.68
C LEU A 99 -6.79 -44.75 -1.08
N ALA A 100 -6.35 -46.00 -1.19
CA ALA A 100 -5.02 -46.45 -0.74
C ALA A 100 -3.85 -45.65 -1.34
N GLN A 101 -4.07 -45.01 -2.49
CA GLN A 101 -3.13 -44.09 -3.15
C GLN A 101 -3.06 -42.68 -2.50
N GLY A 102 -3.67 -42.49 -1.32
CA GLY A 102 -3.64 -41.23 -0.55
C GLY A 102 -4.57 -40.12 -1.07
N ARG A 103 -5.23 -40.31 -2.21
CA ARG A 103 -6.24 -39.37 -2.72
C ARG A 103 -7.57 -39.53 -1.99
N GLY A 104 -7.94 -38.51 -1.22
CA GLY A 104 -9.27 -38.38 -0.61
C GLY A 104 -10.25 -37.62 -1.51
N ARG A 105 -11.53 -37.97 -1.44
CA ARG A 105 -12.66 -37.23 -2.03
C ARG A 105 -13.68 -36.88 -0.95
N ALA A 106 -14.36 -35.76 -1.15
CA ALA A 106 -15.31 -35.18 -0.22
C ALA A 106 -16.57 -34.80 -0.98
N PHE A 107 -17.73 -35.04 -0.39
CA PHE A 107 -19.03 -34.75 -0.97
C PHE A 107 -19.99 -34.17 0.07
N ALA A 108 -20.86 -33.26 -0.37
CA ALA A 108 -21.95 -32.71 0.43
C ALA A 108 -23.18 -32.54 -0.48
N GLY A 109 -24.35 -33.04 -0.05
CA GLY A 109 -25.57 -33.00 -0.87
C GLY A 109 -25.41 -33.73 -2.21
N GLY A 110 -24.69 -34.87 -2.21
CA GLY A 110 -24.38 -35.65 -3.42
C GLY A 110 -23.31 -35.06 -4.35
N SER A 111 -22.94 -33.78 -4.19
CA SER A 111 -21.97 -33.07 -5.05
C SER A 111 -20.56 -33.09 -4.46
N LEU A 112 -19.52 -33.03 -5.31
CA LEU A 112 -18.13 -32.90 -4.86
C LEU A 112 -17.92 -31.58 -4.12
N ALA A 113 -17.34 -31.64 -2.92
CA ALA A 113 -17.16 -30.51 -2.02
C ALA A 113 -15.67 -30.31 -1.66
N PRO A 114 -15.16 -29.07 -1.59
CA PRO A 114 -13.85 -28.78 -1.00
C PRO A 114 -13.78 -29.22 0.46
N LEU A 115 -12.61 -29.71 0.90
CA LEU A 115 -12.41 -30.11 2.31
C LEU A 115 -12.56 -28.94 3.29
N SER A 116 -12.33 -27.70 2.83
CA SER A 116 -12.61 -26.48 3.59
C SER A 116 -14.09 -26.34 3.95
N ASP A 117 -14.98 -26.72 3.04
CA ASP A 117 -16.41 -26.48 3.17
C ASP A 117 -17.03 -27.50 4.13
N LEU A 118 -16.58 -28.77 4.07
CA LEU A 118 -16.93 -29.77 5.08
C LEU A 118 -16.44 -29.36 6.49
N LYS A 119 -15.26 -28.76 6.62
CA LYS A 119 -14.76 -28.26 7.92
C LYS A 119 -15.58 -27.07 8.44
N ALA A 120 -15.92 -26.12 7.57
CA ALA A 120 -16.74 -24.97 7.94
C ALA A 120 -18.16 -25.41 8.34
N LEU A 121 -18.75 -26.32 7.57
CA LEU A 121 -20.03 -26.95 7.90
C LEU A 121 -19.94 -27.72 9.23
N ALA A 122 -18.91 -28.54 9.42
CA ALA A 122 -18.72 -29.36 10.63
C ALA A 122 -18.75 -28.53 11.92
N ALA A 123 -18.07 -27.36 11.92
CA ALA A 123 -18.05 -26.44 13.05
C ALA A 123 -19.45 -25.90 13.44
N THR A 124 -20.46 -26.02 12.57
CA THR A 124 -21.86 -25.67 12.86
C THR A 124 -22.74 -26.87 13.22
N LEU A 125 -22.28 -28.11 13.00
CA LEU A 125 -23.10 -29.32 13.10
C LEU A 125 -22.77 -30.22 14.30
N VAL A 126 -21.50 -30.32 14.70
CA VAL A 126 -21.02 -31.30 15.69
C VAL A 126 -19.87 -30.72 16.51
N ASP A 127 -19.93 -30.84 17.83
CA ASP A 127 -18.79 -30.56 18.72
C ASP A 127 -18.28 -31.86 19.38
N VAL A 128 -17.07 -32.29 19.00
CA VAL A 128 -16.49 -33.59 19.39
C VAL A 128 -15.52 -33.42 20.56
N HIS A 129 -15.93 -33.92 21.72
CA HIS A 129 -15.17 -33.81 22.96
C HIS A 129 -14.24 -35.02 23.15
N GLY A 130 -12.93 -34.85 22.94
CA GLY A 130 -11.93 -35.91 23.03
C GLY A 130 -10.49 -35.40 23.15
N GLN A 131 -9.52 -36.32 23.23
CA GLN A 131 -8.13 -36.00 23.63
C GLN A 131 -7.31 -35.16 22.62
N HIS A 132 -7.79 -34.92 21.39
CA HIS A 132 -6.97 -34.37 20.29
C HIS A 132 -7.67 -33.38 19.33
N GLN A 133 -8.76 -32.70 19.72
CA GLN A 133 -9.55 -31.86 18.78
C GLN A 133 -9.87 -30.44 19.28
N GLN A 134 -10.13 -29.53 18.34
CA GLN A 134 -10.41 -28.10 18.59
C GLN A 134 -11.79 -27.91 19.25
N GLN A 135 -11.84 -27.98 20.57
CA GLN A 135 -13.05 -27.68 21.34
C GLN A 135 -13.42 -26.20 21.19
N THR A 136 -14.68 -25.91 20.85
CA THR A 136 -15.22 -24.55 20.71
C THR A 136 -14.97 -23.70 21.97
N LEU A 137 -15.07 -24.36 23.14
CA LEU A 137 -14.88 -23.80 24.48
C LEU A 137 -13.41 -23.50 24.82
N LEU A 138 -12.42 -24.05 24.10
CA LEU A 138 -10.99 -23.74 24.32
C LEU A 138 -10.47 -22.60 23.43
N GLN A 139 -11.31 -22.00 22.59
CA GLN A 139 -10.95 -20.87 21.73
C GLN A 139 -11.39 -19.54 22.38
N PRO A 140 -10.47 -18.64 22.78
CA PRO A 140 -10.83 -17.37 23.41
C PRO A 140 -11.74 -16.48 22.56
N ALA A 141 -11.64 -16.58 21.22
CA ALA A 141 -12.53 -15.87 20.29
C ALA A 141 -14.02 -16.15 20.52
N ASN A 142 -14.37 -17.33 21.04
CA ASN A 142 -15.75 -17.74 21.30
C ASN A 142 -16.22 -17.41 22.73
N HIS A 143 -15.30 -17.16 23.68
CA HIS A 143 -15.64 -16.91 25.10
C HIS A 143 -16.54 -15.69 25.27
N ARG A 144 -16.29 -14.62 24.48
CA ARG A 144 -17.13 -13.42 24.47
C ARG A 144 -18.55 -13.71 23.98
N ASP A 145 -18.71 -14.44 22.87
CA ASP A 145 -20.02 -14.80 22.32
C ASP A 145 -20.82 -15.72 23.28
N LEU A 146 -20.15 -16.65 23.96
CA LEU A 146 -20.75 -17.47 25.01
C LEU A 146 -21.23 -16.63 26.20
N LEU A 147 -20.40 -15.67 26.66
CA LEU A 147 -20.78 -14.76 27.75
C LEU A 147 -21.92 -13.82 27.34
N ASP A 148 -21.86 -13.24 26.14
CA ASP A 148 -22.86 -12.29 25.63
C ASP A 148 -24.24 -12.96 25.48
N ARG A 149 -24.29 -14.23 25.03
CA ARG A 149 -25.53 -15.03 24.97
C ARG A 149 -26.06 -15.46 26.33
N HIS A 150 -25.16 -15.80 27.28
CA HIS A 150 -25.58 -16.06 28.67
C HIS A 150 -26.17 -14.81 29.32
N ALA A 151 -25.68 -13.65 28.94
CA ALA A 151 -26.07 -12.34 29.45
C ALA A 151 -27.28 -11.69 28.74
N GLY A 152 -27.70 -12.22 27.58
CA GLY A 152 -28.79 -11.64 26.77
C GLY A 152 -28.46 -10.26 26.19
N LEU A 153 -27.24 -10.09 25.64
CA LEU A 153 -26.72 -8.79 25.19
C LEU A 153 -26.92 -8.51 23.68
N GLU A 154 -27.72 -9.30 22.99
CA GLU A 154 -27.94 -9.21 21.54
C GLU A 154 -28.36 -7.79 21.08
N ASP A 155 -29.37 -7.19 21.72
CA ASP A 155 -29.86 -5.83 21.40
C ASP A 155 -28.77 -4.75 21.63
N GLY A 156 -27.94 -4.96 22.66
CA GLY A 156 -26.82 -4.09 22.99
C GLY A 156 -25.69 -4.19 21.96
N LEU A 157 -25.42 -5.41 21.46
CA LEU A 157 -24.47 -5.67 20.39
C LEU A 157 -24.93 -5.09 19.06
N GLU A 158 -26.22 -5.20 18.70
CA GLU A 158 -26.76 -4.57 17.49
C GLU A 158 -26.64 -3.04 17.56
N THR A 159 -26.97 -2.45 18.71
CA THR A 159 -26.78 -1.02 18.97
C THR A 159 -25.31 -0.60 18.82
N MET A 160 -24.39 -1.42 19.33
CA MET A 160 -22.94 -1.18 19.23
C MET A 160 -22.43 -1.27 17.80
N ALA A 161 -22.84 -2.29 17.03
CA ALA A 161 -22.53 -2.43 15.61
C ALA A 161 -23.10 -1.28 14.76
N GLY A 162 -24.26 -0.74 15.14
CA GLY A 162 -24.81 0.49 14.55
C GLY A 162 -23.95 1.72 14.86
N ALA A 163 -23.46 1.88 16.08
CA ALA A 163 -22.61 2.99 16.49
C ALA A 163 -21.21 2.94 15.85
N ALA A 164 -20.55 1.78 15.88
CA ALA A 164 -19.22 1.57 15.32
C ALA A 164 -19.18 1.87 13.80
N ARG A 165 -20.14 1.34 13.04
CA ARG A 165 -20.26 1.58 11.59
C ARG A 165 -20.48 3.06 11.25
N ARG A 166 -21.25 3.80 12.05
CA ARG A 166 -21.42 5.26 11.86
C ARG A 166 -20.14 6.03 12.11
N LEU A 167 -19.40 5.65 13.15
CA LEU A 167 -18.07 6.21 13.46
C LEU A 167 -17.08 5.92 12.32
N GLU A 168 -16.96 4.66 11.90
CA GLU A 168 -16.09 4.23 10.80
C GLU A 168 -16.36 5.02 9.52
N MET A 169 -17.62 5.11 9.09
CA MET A 169 -18.02 5.91 7.91
C MET A 169 -17.61 7.39 8.04
N ALA A 170 -17.75 7.99 9.23
CA ALA A 170 -17.37 9.38 9.47
C ALA A 170 -15.84 9.57 9.46
N THR A 171 -15.09 8.64 10.05
CA THR A 171 -13.62 8.65 10.07
C THR A 171 -13.05 8.47 8.66
N THR A 172 -13.51 7.46 7.90
CA THR A 172 -13.10 7.27 6.50
C THR A 172 -13.43 8.50 5.65
N ARG A 173 -14.58 9.14 5.88
CA ARG A 173 -14.94 10.38 5.19
C ARG A 173 -14.00 11.53 5.55
N LEU A 174 -13.71 11.72 6.84
CA LEU A 174 -12.76 12.72 7.33
C LEU A 174 -11.37 12.53 6.72
N ASP A 175 -10.84 11.31 6.71
CA ASP A 175 -9.50 11.04 6.18
C ASP A 175 -9.45 11.25 4.66
N SER A 176 -10.48 10.83 3.92
CA SER A 176 -10.59 11.11 2.48
C SER A 176 -10.60 12.62 2.17
N MET A 177 -11.19 13.43 3.06
CA MET A 177 -11.24 14.89 2.93
C MET A 177 -9.94 15.56 3.40
N ARG A 178 -9.25 15.03 4.42
CA ARG A 178 -7.91 15.48 4.81
C ARG A 178 -6.90 15.25 3.69
N GLU A 179 -6.88 14.06 3.10
CA GLU A 179 -6.04 13.79 1.93
C GLU A 179 -6.42 14.67 0.74
N GLY A 180 -7.72 14.86 0.49
CA GLY A 180 -8.22 15.77 -0.55
C GLY A 180 -7.72 17.20 -0.35
N ALA A 181 -7.83 17.73 0.86
CA ALA A 181 -7.35 19.05 1.25
C ALA A 181 -5.82 19.16 1.17
N GLN A 182 -5.07 18.12 1.55
CA GLN A 182 -3.61 18.10 1.43
C GLN A 182 -3.15 18.11 -0.04
N ARG A 183 -3.79 17.29 -0.91
CA ARG A 183 -3.54 17.31 -2.36
C ARG A 183 -3.91 18.66 -2.97
N LEU A 184 -5.03 19.26 -2.54
CA LEU A 184 -5.47 20.58 -2.97
C LEU A 184 -4.46 21.67 -2.57
N ALA A 185 -4.00 21.68 -1.32
CA ALA A 185 -3.00 22.63 -0.83
C ALA A 185 -1.68 22.51 -1.61
N GLN A 186 -1.16 21.29 -1.79
CA GLN A 186 0.03 21.04 -2.61
C GLN A 186 -0.15 21.53 -4.06
N ARG A 187 -1.34 21.37 -4.64
CA ARG A 187 -1.64 21.88 -5.99
C ARG A 187 -1.68 23.40 -6.03
N VAL A 188 -2.33 24.04 -5.06
CA VAL A 188 -2.39 25.51 -4.90
C VAL A 188 -0.99 26.10 -4.76
N ASP A 189 -0.14 25.52 -3.91
CA ASP A 189 1.24 26.01 -3.70
C ASP A 189 2.10 25.82 -4.96
N ALA A 190 1.97 24.68 -5.66
CA ALA A 190 2.67 24.44 -6.91
C ALA A 190 2.23 25.42 -8.03
N LEU A 191 0.93 25.70 -8.15
CA LEU A 191 0.40 26.67 -9.12
C LEU A 191 0.88 28.09 -8.80
N ARG A 192 0.82 28.51 -7.53
CA ARG A 192 1.35 29.82 -7.09
C ARG A 192 2.83 29.97 -7.40
N TYR A 193 3.65 28.99 -7.04
CA TYR A 193 5.08 29.00 -7.31
C TYR A 193 5.39 29.05 -8.82
N GLN A 194 4.64 28.32 -9.65
CA GLN A 194 4.76 28.39 -11.11
C GLN A 194 4.44 29.78 -11.65
N ILE A 195 3.34 30.40 -11.20
CA ILE A 195 2.94 31.76 -11.63
C ILE A 195 4.01 32.77 -11.20
N GLU A 196 4.44 32.76 -9.93
CA GLU A 196 5.45 33.67 -9.41
C GLU A 196 6.80 33.55 -10.11
N GLU A 197 7.23 32.33 -10.48
CA GLU A 197 8.49 32.11 -11.19
C GLU A 197 8.46 32.66 -12.63
N ILE A 198 7.33 32.50 -13.33
CA ILE A 198 7.15 33.03 -14.69
C ILE A 198 6.99 34.56 -14.67
N ASP A 199 6.18 35.10 -13.75
CA ASP A 199 5.94 36.54 -13.63
C ASP A 199 7.23 37.28 -13.23
N ARG A 200 8.03 36.72 -12.32
CA ARG A 200 9.35 37.29 -11.92
C ARG A 200 10.36 37.33 -13.07
N ALA A 201 10.25 36.42 -14.04
CA ALA A 201 11.15 36.38 -15.18
C ALA A 201 10.86 37.46 -16.24
N ALA A 202 9.68 38.09 -16.20
CA ALA A 202 9.26 39.17 -17.08
C ALA A 202 9.54 38.89 -18.58
N VAL A 203 9.21 37.67 -19.02
CA VAL A 203 9.52 37.16 -20.36
C VAL A 203 8.70 37.87 -21.43
N ARG A 204 9.33 38.23 -22.56
CA ARG A 204 8.65 38.84 -23.70
C ARG A 204 8.61 37.91 -24.92
N PRO A 205 7.52 37.89 -25.71
CA PRO A 205 7.47 37.19 -27.00
C PRO A 205 8.63 37.58 -27.92
N GLY A 206 9.27 36.60 -28.55
CA GLY A 206 10.40 36.79 -29.48
C GLY A 206 11.73 37.24 -28.84
N GLU A 207 11.80 37.44 -27.52
CA GLU A 207 12.98 37.99 -26.82
C GLU A 207 14.24 37.15 -27.06
N ARG A 208 14.14 35.83 -26.93
CA ARG A 208 15.27 34.91 -27.12
C ARG A 208 15.79 34.91 -28.55
N GLN A 209 14.92 35.11 -29.54
CA GLN A 209 15.33 35.17 -30.95
C GLN A 209 16.11 36.46 -31.24
N ALA A 210 15.64 37.60 -30.72
CA ALA A 210 16.36 38.87 -30.81
C ALA A 210 17.72 38.80 -30.11
N LEU A 211 17.77 38.29 -28.87
CA LEU A 211 19.00 38.12 -28.11
C LEU A 211 20.01 37.19 -28.79
N ARG A 212 19.57 36.09 -29.42
CA ARG A 212 20.46 35.20 -30.18
C ARG A 212 21.05 35.90 -31.41
N ALA A 213 20.27 36.70 -32.13
CA ALA A 213 20.78 37.49 -33.25
C ALA A 213 21.80 38.55 -32.79
N GLU A 214 21.54 39.25 -31.68
CA GLU A 214 22.47 40.22 -31.09
C GLU A 214 23.78 39.55 -30.64
N ARG A 215 23.69 38.41 -29.94
CA ARG A 215 24.84 37.60 -29.53
C ARG A 215 25.72 37.16 -30.69
N ASP A 216 25.11 36.70 -31.79
CA ASP A 216 25.86 36.16 -32.92
C ASP A 216 26.60 37.28 -33.69
N VAL A 217 26.11 38.52 -33.66
CA VAL A 217 26.88 39.70 -34.11
C VAL A 217 28.02 40.01 -33.14
N LEU A 218 27.75 40.11 -31.83
CA LEU A 218 28.74 40.49 -30.82
C LEU A 218 29.89 39.48 -30.69
N ARG A 219 29.60 38.17 -30.78
CA ARG A 219 30.62 37.09 -30.76
C ARG A 219 31.59 37.20 -31.94
N ASN A 220 31.12 37.70 -33.08
CA ASN A 220 31.94 37.90 -34.27
C ASN A 220 32.51 39.32 -34.37
N ALA A 221 32.26 40.22 -33.41
CA ALA A 221 32.54 41.64 -33.51
C ALA A 221 34.02 41.94 -33.80
N GLU A 222 34.97 41.28 -33.15
CA GLU A 222 36.41 41.48 -33.43
C GLU A 222 36.76 41.13 -34.88
N SER A 223 36.27 40.01 -35.39
CA SER A 223 36.45 39.60 -36.78
C SER A 223 35.77 40.59 -37.73
N ILE A 224 34.53 41.00 -37.44
CA ILE A 224 33.77 41.97 -38.22
C ILE A 224 34.50 43.33 -38.29
N LEU A 225 35.03 43.82 -37.17
CA LEU A 225 35.81 45.07 -37.09
C LEU A 225 37.12 44.97 -37.88
N ARG A 226 37.82 43.83 -37.80
CA ARG A 226 39.03 43.58 -38.58
C ARG A 226 38.76 43.61 -40.08
N HIS A 227 37.78 42.83 -40.57
CA HIS A 227 37.46 42.79 -41.99
C HIS A 227 36.87 44.11 -42.50
N ALA A 228 36.16 44.88 -41.65
CA ALA A 228 35.68 46.21 -42.02
C ALA A 228 36.84 47.20 -42.22
N ARG A 229 37.89 47.15 -41.38
CA ARG A 229 39.12 47.93 -41.59
C ARG A 229 39.87 47.50 -42.84
N GLU A 230 40.14 46.20 -42.99
CA GLU A 230 40.82 45.63 -44.17
C GLU A 230 40.12 46.05 -45.49
N ALA A 231 38.79 46.03 -45.51
CA ALA A 231 38.00 46.48 -46.65
C ALA A 231 38.04 48.01 -46.86
N TYR A 232 38.01 48.82 -45.79
CA TYR A 232 38.14 50.28 -45.88
C TYR A 232 39.53 50.70 -46.38
N GLU A 233 40.60 50.07 -45.87
CA GLU A 233 41.98 50.27 -46.31
C GLU A 233 42.15 49.94 -47.80
N ALA A 234 41.61 48.80 -48.25
CA ALA A 234 41.68 48.37 -49.65
C ALA A 234 40.89 49.28 -50.63
N LEU A 235 39.81 49.90 -50.16
CA LEU A 235 38.98 50.79 -50.96
C LEU A 235 39.50 52.23 -51.00
N TYR A 236 39.92 52.79 -49.86
CA TYR A 236 40.13 54.24 -49.70
C TYR A 236 41.50 54.65 -49.11
N GLU A 237 41.97 54.01 -48.03
CA GLU A 237 43.10 54.55 -47.23
C GLU A 237 44.49 54.04 -47.63
N GLY A 238 44.61 52.84 -48.21
CA GLY A 238 45.91 52.24 -48.53
C GLY A 238 46.60 52.85 -49.76
N GLU A 239 47.93 52.71 -49.85
CA GLU A 239 48.73 53.20 -51.00
C GLU A 239 48.29 52.64 -52.36
N ALA A 240 47.68 51.45 -52.36
CA ALA A 240 47.13 50.78 -53.54
C ALA A 240 45.60 50.88 -53.65
N ALA A 241 44.95 51.81 -52.92
CA ALA A 241 43.50 51.92 -52.80
C ALA A 241 42.78 51.93 -54.15
N SER A 242 41.68 51.16 -54.21
CA SER A 242 40.92 50.95 -55.44
C SER A 242 40.31 52.24 -55.99
N LEU A 243 39.87 53.15 -55.12
CA LEU A 243 39.34 54.44 -55.53
C LEU A 243 40.41 55.36 -56.16
N THR A 244 41.65 55.29 -55.69
CA THR A 244 42.79 56.05 -56.25
C THR A 244 43.12 55.55 -57.65
N ARG A 245 43.28 54.23 -57.83
CA ARG A 245 43.55 53.61 -59.14
C ARG A 245 42.39 53.80 -60.12
N LEU A 246 41.14 53.74 -59.65
CA LEU A 246 39.98 54.00 -60.48
C LEU A 246 39.90 55.47 -60.91
N ALA A 247 40.29 56.42 -60.05
CA ALA A 247 40.39 57.83 -60.41
C ALA A 247 41.46 58.10 -61.48
N GLU A 248 42.58 57.38 -61.48
CA GLU A 248 43.59 57.41 -62.54
C GLU A 248 43.04 56.84 -63.86
N ALA A 249 42.38 55.68 -63.81
CA ALA A 249 41.73 55.08 -64.98
C ALA A 249 40.65 56.01 -65.58
N ILE A 250 39.86 56.69 -64.75
CA ILE A 250 38.86 57.69 -65.17
C ILE A 250 39.53 58.90 -65.86
N ARG A 251 40.69 59.36 -65.39
CA ARG A 251 41.45 60.43 -66.08
C ARG A 251 41.87 59.98 -67.48
N ALA A 252 42.47 58.78 -67.60
CA ALA A 252 42.87 58.22 -68.88
C ALA A 252 41.68 58.00 -69.83
N LEU A 253 40.56 57.46 -69.34
CA LEU A 253 39.32 57.31 -70.12
C LEU A 253 38.76 58.66 -70.57
N ARG A 254 38.83 59.70 -69.73
CA ARG A 254 38.37 61.06 -70.09
C ARG A 254 39.26 61.72 -71.14
N ASP A 255 40.55 61.41 -71.18
CA ASP A 255 41.45 61.86 -72.23
C ASP A 255 41.23 61.07 -73.54
N LEU A 256 41.02 59.75 -73.45
CA LEU A 256 40.68 58.90 -74.60
C LEU A 256 39.33 59.27 -75.25
N ALA A 257 38.31 59.59 -74.45
CA ALA A 257 36.99 60.02 -74.94
C ALA A 257 37.01 61.32 -75.75
N ARG A 258 38.10 62.12 -75.68
CA ARG A 258 38.31 63.28 -76.57
C ARG A 258 38.65 62.88 -78.01
N PHE A 259 39.17 61.66 -78.21
CA PHE A 259 39.55 61.13 -79.52
C PHE A 259 38.47 60.22 -80.10
N ASP A 260 37.81 59.40 -79.27
CA ASP A 260 36.72 58.52 -79.69
C ASP A 260 35.45 58.73 -78.83
N PRO A 261 34.36 59.27 -79.42
CA PRO A 261 33.09 59.46 -78.72
C PRO A 261 32.49 58.17 -78.11
N ILE A 262 32.77 56.98 -78.66
CA ILE A 262 32.24 55.70 -78.16
C ILE A 262 32.65 55.46 -76.70
N LEU A 263 33.78 56.01 -76.26
CA LEU A 263 34.29 55.82 -74.90
C LEU A 263 33.55 56.63 -73.81
N HIS A 264 32.66 57.56 -74.17
CA HIS A 264 31.87 58.33 -73.18
C HIS A 264 30.98 57.45 -72.31
N GLU A 265 30.38 56.39 -72.87
CA GLU A 265 29.55 55.47 -72.10
C GLU A 265 30.38 54.71 -71.05
N HIS A 266 31.58 54.28 -71.42
CA HIS A 266 32.51 53.59 -70.52
C HIS A 266 33.08 54.52 -69.44
N LEU A 267 33.33 55.79 -69.77
CA LEU A 267 33.70 56.82 -68.80
C LEU A 267 32.58 57.01 -67.75
N ALA A 268 31.34 57.18 -68.20
CA ALA A 268 30.19 57.36 -67.29
C ALA A 268 30.00 56.14 -66.36
N ARG A 269 30.10 54.91 -66.90
CA ARG A 269 30.06 53.67 -66.10
C ARG A 269 31.17 53.63 -65.04
N ALA A 270 32.39 54.06 -65.36
CA ALA A 270 33.50 54.12 -64.42
C ALA A 270 33.30 55.19 -63.33
N GLU A 271 32.75 56.35 -63.69
CA GLU A 271 32.42 57.42 -62.74
C GLU A 271 31.31 57.00 -61.75
N THR A 272 30.28 56.29 -62.19
CA THR A 272 29.26 55.67 -61.32
C THR A 272 29.89 54.64 -60.38
N ALA A 273 30.67 53.69 -60.90
CA ALA A 273 31.32 52.66 -60.07
C ALA A 273 32.24 53.28 -58.99
N ARG A 274 32.88 54.43 -59.27
CA ARG A 274 33.65 55.16 -58.26
C ARG A 274 32.78 55.74 -57.14
N ALA A 275 31.58 56.22 -57.45
CA ALA A 275 30.64 56.72 -56.45
C ALA A 275 30.15 55.59 -55.53
N ASP A 276 29.74 54.46 -56.09
CA ASP A 276 29.24 53.29 -55.33
C ASP A 276 30.31 52.71 -54.39
N LEU A 277 31.56 52.61 -54.87
CA LEU A 277 32.70 52.19 -54.05
C LEU A 277 33.06 53.21 -52.95
N GLN A 278 32.88 54.50 -53.22
CA GLN A 278 33.14 55.57 -52.24
C GLN A 278 32.08 55.59 -51.13
N GLU A 279 30.80 55.38 -51.46
CA GLU A 279 29.72 55.22 -50.47
C GLU A 279 29.95 53.96 -49.62
N SER A 280 30.33 52.84 -50.24
CA SER A 280 30.69 51.60 -49.55
C SER A 280 31.85 51.79 -48.57
N ALA A 281 32.89 52.53 -48.97
CA ALA A 281 34.02 52.85 -48.10
C ALA A 281 33.60 53.74 -46.90
N PHE A 282 32.77 54.76 -47.13
CA PHE A 282 32.27 55.60 -46.04
C PHE A 282 31.36 54.84 -45.06
N PHE A 283 30.53 53.91 -45.56
CA PHE A 283 29.79 53.00 -44.69
C PHE A 283 30.73 52.17 -43.81
N LEU A 284 31.77 51.55 -44.40
CA LEU A 284 32.74 50.72 -43.68
C LEU A 284 33.56 51.51 -42.64
N ARG A 285 33.89 52.77 -42.93
CA ARG A 285 34.54 53.70 -41.98
C ARG A 285 33.69 53.94 -40.74
N ASP A 286 32.39 54.17 -40.93
CA ASP A 286 31.47 54.57 -39.87
C ASP A 286 30.83 53.35 -39.15
N TYR A 287 30.91 52.17 -39.74
CA TYR A 287 30.34 50.92 -39.24
C TYR A 287 30.90 50.46 -37.87
N PRO A 288 32.21 50.56 -37.58
CA PRO A 288 32.74 50.33 -36.24
C PRO A 288 32.06 51.13 -35.12
N ALA A 289 31.66 52.38 -35.39
CA ALA A 289 30.97 53.22 -34.41
C ALA A 289 29.49 52.84 -34.20
N ARG A 290 28.93 51.96 -35.05
CA ARG A 290 27.59 51.37 -34.86
C ARG A 290 27.61 50.07 -34.07
N LEU A 291 28.76 49.38 -34.04
CA LEU A 291 29.01 48.24 -33.18
C LEU A 291 29.33 48.74 -31.76
N ASN A 292 28.28 48.94 -30.95
CA ASN A 292 28.41 49.20 -29.51
C ASN A 292 29.01 47.99 -28.78
N PHE A 293 30.33 47.83 -28.89
CA PHE A 293 31.08 46.74 -28.28
C PHE A 293 31.33 47.02 -26.79
N GLU A 294 30.29 46.81 -25.98
CA GLU A 294 30.43 46.79 -24.53
C GLU A 294 30.83 45.37 -24.06
N PRO A 295 31.99 45.20 -23.37
CA PRO A 295 32.47 43.88 -22.96
C PRO A 295 31.44 43.06 -22.16
N HIS A 296 30.68 43.71 -21.28
CA HIS A 296 29.69 43.06 -20.42
C HIS A 296 28.37 42.74 -21.11
N ARG A 297 28.12 43.29 -22.31
CA ARG A 297 26.84 43.09 -23.02
C ARG A 297 26.67 41.65 -23.50
N LEU A 298 27.76 41.03 -23.97
CA LEU A 298 27.73 39.63 -24.40
C LEU A 298 27.43 38.68 -23.23
N GLU A 299 28.03 38.92 -22.06
CA GLU A 299 27.78 38.16 -20.82
C GLU A 299 26.30 38.28 -20.39
N GLN A 300 25.76 39.51 -20.33
CA GLN A 300 24.36 39.76 -20.01
C GLN A 300 23.38 39.04 -20.96
N ILE A 301 23.70 38.98 -22.26
CA ILE A 301 22.89 38.31 -23.27
C ILE A 301 22.94 36.79 -23.08
N ASP A 302 24.12 36.20 -22.90
CA ASP A 302 24.25 34.76 -22.69
C ASP A 302 23.60 34.31 -21.36
N ASP A 303 23.70 35.11 -20.28
CA ASP A 303 22.99 34.88 -19.01
C ASP A 303 21.46 34.95 -19.18
N ARG A 304 20.95 35.97 -19.90
CA ARG A 304 19.50 36.10 -20.15
C ARG A 304 18.98 34.97 -21.02
N ILE A 305 19.72 34.55 -22.06
CA ILE A 305 19.36 33.40 -22.89
C ILE A 305 19.33 32.11 -22.03
N GLN A 306 20.32 31.90 -21.16
CA GLN A 306 20.35 30.74 -20.25
C GLN A 306 19.17 30.73 -19.28
N ALA A 307 18.80 31.88 -18.71
CA ALA A 307 17.62 32.00 -17.85
C ALA A 307 16.31 31.67 -18.59
N LEU A 308 16.14 32.20 -19.80
CA LEU A 308 14.98 31.90 -20.66
C LEU A 308 14.92 30.41 -21.06
N ASP A 309 16.03 29.83 -21.51
CA ASP A 309 16.10 28.40 -21.88
C ASP A 309 16.01 27.45 -20.65
N ALA A 310 16.27 27.93 -19.42
CA ALA A 310 15.97 27.19 -18.18
C ALA A 310 14.47 27.19 -17.86
N LEU A 311 13.80 28.34 -17.93
CA LEU A 311 12.36 28.49 -17.71
C LEU A 311 11.55 27.68 -18.74
N LEU A 312 11.91 27.77 -20.02
CA LEU A 312 11.26 27.01 -21.08
C LEU A 312 11.42 25.49 -20.87
N ARG A 313 12.62 25.00 -20.48
CA ARG A 313 12.80 23.58 -20.13
C ARG A 313 11.94 23.13 -18.94
N LYS A 314 11.66 24.02 -17.98
CA LYS A 314 10.87 23.70 -16.78
C LYS A 314 9.37 23.69 -17.05
N HIS A 315 8.87 24.65 -17.83
CA HIS A 315 7.42 24.94 -17.94
C HIS A 315 6.83 24.76 -19.34
N ALA A 316 7.62 24.90 -20.40
CA ALA A 316 7.18 24.78 -21.81
C ALA A 316 8.24 24.06 -22.67
N PRO A 317 8.51 22.75 -22.45
CA PRO A 317 9.61 22.05 -23.08
C PRO A 317 9.47 22.00 -24.61
N GLY A 318 10.44 22.56 -25.33
CA GLY A 318 10.41 22.66 -26.80
C GLY A 318 9.52 23.78 -27.36
N GLY A 319 8.87 24.58 -26.50
CA GLY A 319 8.03 25.70 -26.88
C GLY A 319 8.76 27.05 -26.97
N CYS A 320 7.96 28.10 -27.14
CA CYS A 320 8.39 29.48 -27.16
C CYS A 320 7.88 30.28 -25.95
N GLU A 321 8.30 31.54 -25.89
CA GLU A 321 7.91 32.50 -24.88
C GLU A 321 6.39 32.71 -24.79
N GLU A 322 5.65 32.64 -25.90
CA GLU A 322 4.17 32.66 -25.89
C GLU A 322 3.56 31.44 -25.20
N ASP A 323 4.16 30.25 -25.35
CA ASP A 323 3.67 29.03 -24.67
C ASP A 323 3.89 29.10 -23.16
N LEU A 324 4.97 29.74 -22.72
CA LEU A 324 5.25 29.98 -21.31
C LEU A 324 4.20 30.90 -20.67
N LEU A 325 3.84 32.00 -21.35
CA LEU A 325 2.79 32.92 -20.90
C LEU A 325 1.42 32.22 -20.87
N ARG A 326 1.09 31.46 -21.92
CA ARG A 326 -0.14 30.63 -21.97
C ARG A 326 -0.21 29.63 -20.81
N ARG A 327 0.92 29.00 -20.46
CA ARG A 327 1.04 28.06 -19.33
C ARG A 327 0.79 28.74 -17.98
N ARG A 328 1.23 30.00 -17.83
CA ARG A 328 1.02 30.84 -16.65
C ARG A 328 -0.45 31.21 -16.50
N ASP A 329 -1.11 31.62 -17.58
CA ASP A 329 -2.53 31.99 -17.52
C ASP A 329 -3.43 30.77 -17.23
N GLN A 330 -3.15 29.62 -17.84
CA GLN A 330 -3.81 28.35 -17.49
C GLN A 330 -3.67 27.99 -16.00
N ALA A 331 -2.51 28.24 -15.40
CA ALA A 331 -2.29 28.00 -13.98
C ALA A 331 -3.05 28.99 -13.08
N ALA A 332 -3.22 30.24 -13.52
CA ALA A 332 -4.00 31.24 -12.81
C ALA A 332 -5.51 30.94 -12.86
N ASP A 333 -6.02 30.51 -14.02
CA ASP A 333 -7.41 30.06 -14.19
C ASP A 333 -7.70 28.85 -13.30
N GLU A 334 -6.83 27.82 -13.31
CA GLU A 334 -6.96 26.65 -12.45
C GLU A 334 -6.95 27.03 -10.96
N LEU A 335 -6.01 27.88 -10.53
CA LEU A 335 -5.91 28.37 -9.15
C LEU A 335 -7.19 29.08 -8.69
N SER A 336 -7.87 29.81 -9.59
CA SER A 336 -9.14 30.49 -9.27
C SER A 336 -10.31 29.51 -9.04
N GLN A 337 -10.34 28.39 -9.76
CA GLN A 337 -11.41 27.39 -9.68
C GLN A 337 -11.29 26.48 -8.45
N LEU A 338 -10.08 26.32 -7.91
CA LEU A 338 -9.80 25.46 -6.76
C LEU A 338 -10.28 26.02 -5.41
N VAL A 339 -10.84 27.24 -5.37
CA VAL A 339 -11.36 27.90 -4.15
C VAL A 339 -12.90 27.82 -4.12
N GLY A 340 -13.45 26.65 -3.80
CA GLY A 340 -14.90 26.41 -3.71
C GLY A 340 -15.32 25.78 -2.38
N GLY A 341 -16.40 26.29 -1.78
CA GLY A 341 -16.86 25.90 -0.43
C GLY A 341 -17.73 24.63 -0.37
N GLY A 342 -17.59 23.87 0.72
CA GLY A 342 -18.37 22.67 1.05
C GLY A 342 -18.29 22.33 2.54
N GLU A 343 -18.73 21.13 2.93
CA GLU A 343 -18.55 20.58 4.30
C GLU A 343 -17.06 20.66 4.69
N THR A 344 -16.75 21.20 5.87
CA THR A 344 -15.35 21.45 6.26
C THR A 344 -14.72 20.24 6.95
N VAL A 345 -13.38 20.21 6.98
CA VAL A 345 -12.62 19.18 7.72
C VAL A 345 -12.92 19.30 9.22
N GLU A 346 -13.14 20.52 9.71
CA GLU A 346 -13.51 20.85 11.09
C GLU A 346 -14.90 20.34 11.47
N ASP A 347 -15.87 20.38 10.55
CA ASP A 347 -17.23 19.86 10.78
C ASP A 347 -17.23 18.33 10.90
N LEU A 348 -16.46 17.65 10.03
CA LEU A 348 -16.28 16.20 10.09
C LEU A 348 -15.51 15.76 11.34
N GLN A 349 -14.51 16.51 11.80
CA GLN A 349 -13.80 16.23 13.06
C GLN A 349 -14.75 16.21 14.26
N LYS A 350 -15.54 17.28 14.45
CA LYS A 350 -16.57 17.34 15.51
C LYS A 350 -17.54 16.17 15.44
N ARG A 351 -17.94 15.78 14.23
CA ARG A 351 -18.87 14.66 14.01
C ARG A 351 -18.25 13.30 14.36
N VAL A 352 -16.97 13.10 14.08
CA VAL A 352 -16.22 11.90 14.52
C VAL A 352 -16.11 11.87 16.04
N GLU A 353 -15.77 12.98 16.70
CA GLU A 353 -15.72 13.08 18.17
C GLU A 353 -17.07 12.75 18.82
N GLU A 354 -18.16 13.34 18.32
CA GLU A 354 -19.52 13.04 18.79
C GLU A 354 -19.90 11.56 18.66
N LEU A 355 -19.55 10.94 17.52
CA LEU A 355 -19.84 9.54 17.25
C LEU A 355 -18.96 8.61 18.11
N GLY A 356 -17.70 8.97 18.33
CA GLY A 356 -16.80 8.29 19.26
C GLY A 356 -17.36 8.30 20.68
N GLY A 357 -17.79 9.47 21.19
CA GLY A 357 -18.45 9.60 22.49
C GLY A 357 -19.79 8.87 22.59
N LYS A 358 -20.51 8.64 21.47
CA LYS A 358 -21.71 7.78 21.44
C LYS A 358 -21.33 6.29 21.49
N ALA A 359 -20.36 5.85 20.70
CA ALA A 359 -19.85 4.48 20.69
C ALA A 359 -19.27 4.06 22.04
N LEU A 360 -18.45 4.92 22.68
CA LEU A 360 -17.89 4.69 24.01
C LEU A 360 -18.97 4.44 25.08
N ARG A 361 -20.07 5.20 25.08
CA ARG A 361 -21.15 5.03 26.05
C ARG A 361 -21.86 3.68 25.90
N VAL A 362 -22.05 3.20 24.67
CA VAL A 362 -22.64 1.88 24.40
C VAL A 362 -21.66 0.77 24.78
N ALA A 363 -20.38 0.90 24.40
CA ALA A 363 -19.34 -0.08 24.76
C ALA A 363 -19.14 -0.17 26.29
N ALA A 364 -19.17 0.95 27.03
CA ALA A 364 -19.10 0.96 28.48
C ALA A 364 -20.34 0.36 29.16
N HIS A 365 -21.51 0.43 28.53
CA HIS A 365 -22.69 -0.30 28.98
C HIS A 365 -22.50 -1.82 28.83
N LEU A 366 -22.08 -2.28 27.64
CA LEU A 366 -21.77 -3.69 27.38
C LEU A 366 -20.69 -4.22 28.34
N SER A 367 -19.60 -3.47 28.53
CA SER A 367 -18.49 -3.83 29.42
C SER A 367 -18.91 -4.00 30.89
N ARG A 368 -19.87 -3.18 31.37
CA ARG A 368 -20.46 -3.37 32.71
C ARG A 368 -21.38 -4.58 32.77
N ALA A 369 -22.22 -4.79 31.75
CA ALA A 369 -23.12 -5.94 31.70
C ALA A 369 -22.34 -7.27 31.64
N ARG A 370 -21.28 -7.34 30.81
CA ARG A 370 -20.33 -8.48 30.76
C ARG A 370 -19.70 -8.77 32.11
N ARG A 371 -19.22 -7.76 32.84
CA ARG A 371 -18.64 -7.95 34.20
C ARG A 371 -19.66 -8.34 35.27
N ALA A 372 -20.96 -8.13 35.04
CA ALA A 372 -22.02 -8.64 35.91
C ALA A 372 -22.35 -10.11 35.56
N ALA A 373 -22.53 -10.40 34.28
CA ALA A 373 -22.77 -11.74 33.77
C ALA A 373 -21.60 -12.70 34.03
N ALA A 374 -20.35 -12.20 33.99
CA ALA A 374 -19.15 -12.93 34.36
C ALA A 374 -19.31 -13.57 35.75
N ARG A 375 -19.67 -12.77 36.76
CA ARG A 375 -19.86 -13.23 38.15
C ARG A 375 -21.04 -14.20 38.31
N ALA A 376 -22.10 -14.00 37.54
CA ALA A 376 -23.25 -14.90 37.54
C ALA A 376 -22.90 -16.27 36.92
N LEU A 377 -22.14 -16.25 35.83
CA LEU A 377 -21.62 -17.45 35.17
C LEU A 377 -20.61 -18.18 36.05
N GLU A 378 -19.71 -17.44 36.72
CA GLU A 378 -18.77 -17.97 37.72
C GLU A 378 -19.49 -18.78 38.81
N ALA A 379 -20.45 -18.15 39.51
CA ALA A 379 -21.20 -18.82 40.57
C ALA A 379 -22.00 -20.04 40.06
N THR A 380 -22.56 -19.95 38.85
CA THR A 380 -23.31 -21.07 38.24
C THR A 380 -22.39 -22.23 37.90
N VAL A 381 -21.26 -21.97 37.24
CA VAL A 381 -20.29 -23.00 36.84
C VAL A 381 -19.61 -23.65 38.05
N GLU A 382 -19.25 -22.89 39.09
CA GLU A 382 -18.72 -23.46 40.33
C GLU A 382 -19.73 -24.36 41.06
N THR A 383 -21.02 -24.02 41.01
CA THR A 383 -22.10 -24.86 41.58
C THR A 383 -22.23 -26.20 40.85
N GLU A 384 -22.27 -26.18 39.51
CA GLU A 384 -22.33 -27.40 38.69
C GLU A 384 -21.07 -28.27 38.83
N LEU A 385 -19.88 -27.64 38.86
CA LEU A 385 -18.61 -28.34 39.10
C LEU A 385 -18.56 -28.99 40.48
N ALA A 386 -19.18 -28.39 41.50
CA ALA A 386 -19.30 -29.02 42.82
C ALA A 386 -20.15 -30.30 42.77
N GLY A 387 -21.25 -30.30 41.99
CA GLY A 387 -22.08 -31.49 41.73
C GLY A 387 -21.32 -32.63 41.03
N LEU A 388 -20.33 -32.30 40.19
CA LEU A 388 -19.47 -33.25 39.47
C LEU A 388 -18.25 -33.73 40.28
N ALA A 389 -18.31 -33.64 41.62
CA ALA A 389 -17.20 -33.95 42.55
C ALA A 389 -15.93 -33.08 42.35
N MET A 390 -16.02 -31.99 41.59
CA MET A 390 -14.96 -31.00 41.39
C MET A 390 -15.14 -29.77 42.31
N ALA A 391 -15.72 -29.95 43.50
CA ALA A 391 -16.06 -28.91 44.49
C ALA A 391 -14.88 -28.10 45.08
N LYS A 392 -13.66 -28.31 44.56
CA LYS A 392 -12.46 -27.55 44.90
C LYS A 392 -11.80 -26.86 43.70
N SER A 393 -12.43 -26.98 42.53
CA SER A 393 -12.05 -26.20 41.36
C SER A 393 -12.59 -24.78 41.47
N ARG A 394 -11.92 -23.82 40.83
CA ARG A 394 -12.37 -22.42 40.74
C ARG A 394 -12.42 -21.99 39.29
N PHE A 395 -13.50 -21.33 38.90
CA PHE A 395 -13.71 -20.84 37.55
C PHE A 395 -13.82 -19.31 37.57
N ALA A 396 -13.15 -18.63 36.64
CA ALA A 396 -13.15 -17.18 36.54
C ALA A 396 -13.29 -16.72 35.09
N VAL A 397 -13.98 -15.61 34.88
CA VAL A 397 -14.20 -14.98 33.58
C VAL A 397 -13.46 -13.65 33.57
N ASP A 398 -12.28 -13.65 32.94
CA ASP A 398 -11.43 -12.47 32.83
C ASP A 398 -11.95 -11.56 31.70
N VAL A 399 -12.22 -10.29 32.02
CA VAL A 399 -12.78 -9.29 31.10
C VAL A 399 -11.82 -8.09 31.05
N ARG A 400 -10.94 -8.10 30.04
CA ARG A 400 -9.92 -7.06 29.80
C ARG A 400 -10.34 -6.09 28.70
N GLN A 401 -9.81 -4.87 28.73
CA GLN A 401 -9.98 -3.92 27.63
C GLN A 401 -8.99 -4.27 26.50
N ARG A 402 -9.38 -4.05 25.24
CA ARG A 402 -8.53 -4.31 24.07
C ARG A 402 -7.64 -3.10 23.78
N PRO A 403 -6.32 -3.16 23.99
CA PRO A 403 -5.44 -2.02 23.76
C PRO A 403 -5.34 -1.70 22.26
N SER A 404 -5.24 -0.42 21.91
CA SER A 404 -5.06 0.06 20.53
C SER A 404 -4.21 1.33 20.45
N PRO A 405 -2.88 1.22 20.62
CA PRO A 405 -1.99 2.38 20.62
C PRO A 405 -2.03 3.15 19.28
N GLY A 406 -2.24 4.47 19.34
CA GLY A 406 -2.19 5.41 18.22
C GLY A 406 -3.37 5.36 17.25
N SER A 407 -4.48 4.71 17.60
CA SER A 407 -5.66 4.52 16.73
C SER A 407 -6.98 4.27 17.48
N GLY A 408 -6.96 4.23 18.80
CA GLY A 408 -8.11 3.88 19.62
C GLY A 408 -8.89 5.09 20.15
N LEU A 409 -9.87 4.79 21.01
CA LEU A 409 -10.58 5.79 21.79
C LEU A 409 -10.10 5.75 23.24
N TRP A 410 -10.09 6.88 23.92
CA TRP A 410 -9.57 6.98 25.28
C TRP A 410 -10.62 6.56 26.32
N VAL A 411 -10.29 5.58 27.15
CA VAL A 411 -11.10 5.06 28.26
C VAL A 411 -10.22 4.94 29.50
N GLU A 412 -10.60 5.62 30.59
CA GLU A 412 -9.93 5.52 31.91
C GLU A 412 -8.41 5.83 31.92
N GLY A 413 -7.90 6.48 30.86
CA GLY A 413 -6.48 6.81 30.68
C GLY A 413 -5.71 5.84 29.77
N GLU A 414 -6.35 4.76 29.32
CA GLU A 414 -5.82 3.84 28.31
C GLU A 414 -6.49 4.05 26.94
N GLU A 415 -5.80 3.65 25.88
CA GLU A 415 -6.27 3.79 24.51
C GLU A 415 -6.78 2.43 24.00
N VAL A 416 -8.08 2.35 23.67
CA VAL A 416 -8.76 1.07 23.41
C VAL A 416 -9.35 0.96 22.01
N ALA A 417 -9.26 -0.23 21.43
CA ALA A 417 -9.91 -0.59 20.18
C ALA A 417 -11.39 -0.82 20.42
N VAL A 418 -12.23 -0.01 19.78
CA VAL A 418 -13.69 -0.09 19.84
C VAL A 418 -14.20 -0.59 18.49
N ASP A 419 -14.80 -1.78 18.46
CA ASP A 419 -15.45 -2.34 17.28
C ASP A 419 -16.98 -2.52 17.48
N GLY A 420 -17.66 -3.14 16.52
CA GLY A 420 -19.10 -3.41 16.61
C GLY A 420 -19.54 -4.32 17.77
N THR A 421 -18.58 -4.87 18.54
CA THR A 421 -18.79 -5.73 19.71
C THR A 421 -18.32 -5.08 21.02
N GLY A 422 -17.85 -3.82 20.97
CA GLY A 422 -17.33 -3.06 22.10
C GLY A 422 -15.80 -3.04 22.13
N TYR A 423 -15.23 -2.93 23.34
CA TYR A 423 -13.77 -2.94 23.56
C TYR A 423 -13.29 -4.10 24.46
N ASP A 424 -14.19 -4.99 24.91
CA ASP A 424 -13.81 -6.07 25.81
C ASP A 424 -13.20 -7.28 25.07
N VAL A 425 -12.21 -7.89 25.71
CA VAL A 425 -11.71 -9.24 25.44
C VAL A 425 -12.10 -10.10 26.64
N VAL A 426 -12.73 -11.24 26.38
CA VAL A 426 -13.21 -12.18 27.40
C VAL A 426 -12.40 -13.46 27.31
N GLU A 427 -11.90 -13.97 28.44
CA GLU A 427 -11.16 -15.23 28.52
C GLU A 427 -11.60 -16.06 29.74
N PHE A 428 -11.91 -17.34 29.53
CA PHE A 428 -12.31 -18.26 30.58
C PHE A 428 -11.10 -18.94 31.22
N LEU A 429 -10.98 -18.80 32.54
CA LEU A 429 -9.90 -19.34 33.36
C LEU A 429 -10.43 -20.42 34.30
N LEU A 430 -9.61 -21.43 34.57
CA LEU A 430 -9.92 -22.53 35.48
C LEU A 430 -8.71 -22.82 36.38
N ALA A 431 -8.96 -23.19 37.63
CA ALA A 431 -8.01 -23.84 38.51
C ALA A 431 -8.63 -25.17 38.96
N ALA A 432 -8.11 -26.30 38.48
CA ALA A 432 -8.73 -27.60 38.71
C ALA A 432 -8.54 -28.13 40.15
N ASN A 433 -7.49 -27.70 40.85
CA ASN A 433 -7.13 -28.18 42.19
C ASN A 433 -6.89 -27.02 43.19
N PRO A 434 -7.07 -27.25 44.50
CA PRO A 434 -6.60 -26.34 45.55
C PRO A 434 -5.13 -25.95 45.36
N GLY A 435 -4.85 -24.65 45.46
CA GLY A 435 -3.49 -24.12 45.42
C GLY A 435 -2.88 -23.97 44.02
N GLU A 436 -3.54 -24.45 42.95
CA GLU A 436 -3.16 -24.10 41.58
C GLU A 436 -3.67 -22.68 41.24
N PRO A 437 -2.90 -21.88 40.47
CA PRO A 437 -3.36 -20.58 39.98
C PRO A 437 -4.43 -20.76 38.90
N LEU A 438 -5.26 -19.74 38.71
CA LEU A 438 -6.16 -19.64 37.55
C LEU A 438 -5.32 -19.59 36.27
N ALA A 439 -5.66 -20.42 35.30
CA ALA A 439 -5.00 -20.46 33.99
C ALA A 439 -6.04 -20.62 32.87
N PRO A 440 -5.76 -20.17 31.63
CA PRO A 440 -6.68 -20.28 30.51
C PRO A 440 -7.16 -21.72 30.30
N LEU A 441 -8.45 -21.89 30.03
CA LEU A 441 -9.09 -23.22 29.95
C LEU A 441 -8.34 -24.19 29.00
N ALA A 442 -7.83 -23.67 27.87
CA ALA A 442 -6.99 -24.37 26.91
C ALA A 442 -5.74 -25.05 27.53
N SER A 443 -5.12 -24.41 28.53
CA SER A 443 -3.93 -24.93 29.22
C SER A 443 -4.27 -25.99 30.27
N VAL A 444 -5.44 -25.90 30.90
CA VAL A 444 -5.88 -26.80 31.98
C VAL A 444 -6.50 -28.09 31.44
N ALA A 445 -7.31 -27.99 30.37
CA ALA A 445 -7.94 -29.15 29.73
C ALA A 445 -6.94 -30.11 29.06
N SER A 446 -5.71 -29.68 28.79
CA SER A 446 -4.60 -30.49 28.24
C SER A 446 -3.96 -31.47 29.26
N GLY A 447 -4.55 -31.60 30.46
CA GLY A 447 -3.99 -32.26 31.63
C GLY A 447 -3.89 -33.79 31.58
N GLY A 448 -3.00 -34.35 30.76
CA GLY A 448 -2.68 -35.79 30.77
C GLY A 448 -1.19 -36.15 30.73
N ARG A 449 -0.36 -35.44 29.94
CA ARG A 449 1.05 -35.80 29.71
C ARG A 449 2.06 -34.65 29.79
N GLY A 450 1.70 -33.53 30.44
CA GLY A 450 2.63 -32.40 30.69
C GLY A 450 3.34 -32.40 32.05
N ARG A 451 2.80 -33.08 33.08
CA ARG A 451 3.24 -32.92 34.49
C ARG A 451 4.49 -33.74 34.90
N ARG A 452 5.33 -34.17 33.96
CA ARG A 452 6.67 -34.76 34.22
C ARG A 452 7.73 -34.11 33.32
N GLY A 453 8.09 -32.85 33.61
CA GLY A 453 9.02 -32.10 32.76
C GLY A 453 9.72 -30.89 33.38
N HIS A 454 9.59 -30.62 34.68
CA HIS A 454 10.33 -29.53 35.35
C HIS A 454 10.67 -29.86 36.83
N ARG A 455 11.53 -30.87 37.01
CA ARG A 455 12.39 -31.02 38.19
C ARG A 455 13.78 -31.44 37.72
N GLY A 456 14.78 -30.60 37.97
CA GLY A 456 16.19 -30.91 37.73
C GLY A 456 16.86 -30.04 36.68
N CYS A 457 17.38 -28.88 37.10
CA CYS A 457 18.74 -28.38 36.86
C CYS A 457 18.87 -26.95 37.39
N GLY A 458 19.94 -26.63 38.12
CA GLY A 458 20.15 -25.28 38.70
C GLY A 458 20.56 -25.23 40.18
N GLY A 459 21.29 -26.24 40.68
CA GLY A 459 21.84 -26.21 42.03
C GLY A 459 23.27 -25.67 42.07
N GLY A 460 23.49 -24.58 42.82
CA GLY A 460 24.80 -24.20 43.39
C GLY A 460 25.66 -23.22 42.59
N GLY A 461 25.87 -22.00 43.13
CA GLY A 461 26.69 -20.95 42.47
C GLY A 461 26.87 -19.66 43.28
N ARG A 462 27.36 -19.78 44.51
CA ARG A 462 27.76 -18.75 45.52
C ARG A 462 27.84 -17.26 45.10
N ARG A 463 27.27 -16.38 45.96
CA ARG A 463 27.66 -14.96 46.12
C ARG A 463 29.12 -14.84 46.62
N PRO A 464 29.75 -13.66 46.47
CA PRO A 464 30.19 -12.93 47.67
C PRO A 464 29.68 -11.48 47.74
N GLN A 465 30.07 -10.75 48.80
CA GLN A 465 29.47 -9.50 49.27
C GLN A 465 30.23 -8.23 48.86
N ALA A 466 29.59 -7.09 49.14
CA ALA A 466 29.94 -5.71 48.79
C ALA A 466 31.25 -5.14 49.38
N ALA A 467 31.76 -4.12 48.68
CA ALA A 467 32.42 -2.93 49.25
C ALA A 467 32.18 -1.72 48.32
N GLY A 468 31.97 -0.52 48.88
CA GLY A 468 32.02 0.76 48.16
C GLY A 468 33.10 1.66 48.77
N PRO A 469 33.09 3.00 48.63
CA PRO A 469 32.26 3.87 47.77
C PRO A 469 33.10 4.81 46.86
N GLY A 470 32.47 5.62 46.01
CA GLY A 470 33.16 6.71 45.27
C GLY A 470 32.32 7.43 44.22
N ALA A 471 32.35 8.77 44.23
CA ALA A 471 31.70 9.70 43.29
C ALA A 471 32.64 10.93 43.09
N PRO A 472 32.33 11.95 42.28
CA PRO A 472 31.80 11.96 40.90
C PRO A 472 32.67 12.83 39.93
N ALA A 473 32.51 12.66 38.60
CA ALA A 473 32.98 13.56 37.52
C ALA A 473 32.29 13.12 36.20
N SER A 474 31.47 13.90 35.48
CA SER A 474 31.67 15.16 34.73
C SER A 474 32.38 15.01 33.37
N GLY A 475 31.72 15.42 32.27
CA GLY A 475 32.39 15.84 31.02
C GLY A 475 32.01 15.12 29.72
N ASP A 476 31.46 15.91 28.78
CA ASP A 476 31.82 15.98 27.35
C ASP A 476 31.53 14.78 26.42
N LEU A 477 30.60 14.91 25.46
CA LEU A 477 30.76 15.51 24.10
C LEU A 477 31.59 14.63 23.14
N CYS A 478 30.93 14.06 22.10
CA CYS A 478 31.28 14.20 20.67
C CYS A 478 30.54 13.19 19.75
N HIS A 479 29.76 13.72 18.80
CA HIS A 479 29.70 13.22 17.41
C HIS A 479 31.03 13.57 16.71
N PRO A 480 31.45 13.00 15.54
CA PRO A 480 30.68 13.07 14.29
C PRO A 480 31.00 12.00 13.19
N LEU A 481 30.49 12.25 11.96
CA LEU A 481 30.88 11.69 10.63
C LEU A 481 30.62 10.18 10.38
N ALA A 482 29.96 9.70 9.31
CA ALA A 482 29.87 10.09 7.89
C ALA A 482 31.13 9.76 7.05
N ALA A 483 31.01 8.75 6.18
CA ALA A 483 31.96 8.42 5.11
C ALA A 483 31.20 7.80 3.92
N ASP A 484 31.61 8.15 2.70
CA ASP A 484 30.92 7.84 1.45
C ASP A 484 31.87 7.21 0.42
N ARG A 485 31.34 6.24 -0.34
CA ARG A 485 31.66 5.90 -1.75
C ARG A 485 33.01 5.30 -2.24
N ILE A 486 32.82 4.50 -3.31
CA ILE A 486 33.70 4.23 -4.49
C ILE A 486 34.86 3.22 -4.32
N ALA A 487 35.23 2.36 -5.30
CA ALA A 487 34.55 1.67 -6.42
C ALA A 487 35.57 0.73 -7.14
N ARG A 488 35.09 -0.16 -8.04
CA ARG A 488 35.60 -0.49 -9.42
C ARG A 488 35.54 -2.00 -9.79
N GLY A 489 35.13 -2.28 -11.04
CA GLY A 489 35.27 -3.57 -11.75
C GLY A 489 36.65 -3.71 -12.45
N PRO A 490 36.81 -4.44 -13.59
CA PRO A 490 35.86 -4.69 -14.70
C PRO A 490 35.57 -6.23 -14.87
N ALA A 491 35.22 -6.89 -16.00
CA ALA A 491 35.22 -6.57 -17.45
C ALA A 491 34.27 -7.46 -18.32
N CYS A 492 34.39 -7.31 -19.65
CA CYS A 492 33.69 -7.99 -20.78
C CYS A 492 34.68 -8.97 -21.51
N PRO A 493 34.43 -9.61 -22.70
CA PRO A 493 33.40 -9.34 -23.74
C PRO A 493 32.86 -10.49 -24.66
N GLY A 494 31.91 -10.12 -25.55
CA GLY A 494 31.58 -10.81 -26.83
C GLY A 494 30.24 -11.59 -26.85
N GLN A 495 29.51 -11.70 -27.97
CA GLN A 495 29.70 -11.15 -29.32
C GLN A 495 28.41 -11.24 -30.19
N GLN A 496 28.29 -10.35 -31.19
CA GLN A 496 27.53 -10.47 -32.46
C GLN A 496 25.99 -10.39 -32.50
N ALA A 497 25.50 -9.95 -33.68
CA ALA A 497 24.13 -9.57 -34.00
C ALA A 497 23.63 -10.27 -35.29
N ARG A 498 22.32 -10.21 -35.57
CA ARG A 498 21.79 -10.21 -36.95
C ARG A 498 20.33 -9.73 -37.04
N CYS A 499 20.05 -8.93 -38.06
CA CYS A 499 18.70 -8.55 -38.50
C CYS A 499 18.07 -9.64 -39.40
N GLY A 500 16.75 -9.63 -39.55
CA GLY A 500 16.05 -10.39 -40.57
C GLY A 500 14.53 -10.20 -40.58
N ARG A 501 14.00 -9.35 -41.47
CA ARG A 501 12.60 -9.39 -41.92
C ARG A 501 12.51 -10.31 -43.15
N ALA A 502 11.41 -11.06 -43.31
CA ALA A 502 10.71 -11.19 -44.60
C ALA A 502 9.39 -11.99 -44.49
N HIS A 503 8.46 -11.63 -45.38
CA HIS A 503 7.09 -12.12 -45.59
C HIS A 503 6.91 -13.61 -45.90
N GLY A 504 5.65 -14.08 -45.77
CA GLY A 504 4.98 -14.74 -46.90
C GLY A 504 3.97 -15.85 -46.59
N GLY A 505 2.79 -15.79 -47.22
CA GLY A 505 2.08 -16.98 -47.71
C GLY A 505 0.84 -17.49 -46.94
N ASP A 506 -0.33 -17.28 -47.55
CA ASP A 506 -1.45 -18.22 -47.76
C ASP A 506 -1.86 -19.19 -46.62
N ARG A 507 -3.03 -18.94 -46.00
CA ARG A 507 -4.33 -19.52 -46.43
C ARG A 507 -5.52 -18.94 -45.66
#